data_AF-A0A4Q1VCV3-F1
#
_entry.id   AF-A0A4Q1VCV3-F1
#
_cell.length_a   1.000
_cell.length_b   1.000
_cell.length_c   1.000
_cell.angle_alpha   90.00
_cell.angle_beta   90.00
_cell.angle_gamma   90.00
#
_symmetry.space_group_name_H-M   'P 1'
#
loop_
_entity.id
_entity.type
_entity.pdbx_description
1 polymer ?
#
loop_
_entity_poly.entity_id
_entity_poly.type
_entity_poly.pdbx_seq_one_letter_code
_entity_poly.pdbx_strand_id
1 'polypeptide(L)' 'MRALLLIASAIFAFAATMTFEATDANAVVCARGVYRAGCAGPNAAVVVRKPVPVVRCSRVLVNGVYVKRCV' A
#
# COMPACT_ATOMS: atom_id res chain seq x y z
N MET A 1 33.40 2.40 42.56
CA MET A 1 32.24 1.48 42.55
C MET A 1 31.02 2.08 41.83
N ARG A 2 30.53 3.26 42.21
CA ARG A 2 29.38 3.92 41.54
C ARG A 2 29.59 4.18 40.05
N ALA A 3 30.74 4.70 39.63
CA ALA A 3 31.03 4.97 38.22
C ALA A 3 31.00 3.70 37.35
N LEU A 4 31.54 2.58 37.85
CA LEU A 4 31.52 1.29 37.17
C LEU A 4 30.08 0.78 36.96
N LEU A 5 29.20 0.97 37.94
CA LEU A 5 27.79 0.58 37.82
C LEU A 5 27.03 1.41 36.77
N LEU A 6 27.34 2.70 36.66
CA LEU A 6 26.72 3.59 35.67
C LEU A 6 27.20 3.30 34.24
N ILE A 7 28.49 2.96 34.08
CA ILE A 7 29.05 2.57 32.78
C ILE A 7 28.43 1.24 32.33
N ALA A 8 28.35 0.27 33.23
CA ALA A 8 27.76 -1.04 32.93
C ALA A 8 26.29 -0.92 32.51
N SER A 9 25.47 -0.11 33.18
CA SER A 9 24.06 0.08 32.83
C SER A 9 23.87 0.79 31.48
N ALA A 10 24.70 1.79 31.18
CA ALA A 10 24.66 2.49 29.90
C ALA A 10 25.00 1.56 28.72
N ILE A 11 26.05 0.74 28.89
CA ILE A 11 26.44 -0.24 27.87
C ILE A 11 25.33 -1.28 27.68
N PHE A 12 24.73 -1.77 28.77
CA PHE A 12 23.63 -2.74 28.70
C PHE A 12 22.41 -2.18 27.97
N ALA A 13 22.01 -0.95 28.29
CA ALA A 13 20.88 -0.28 27.64
C ALA A 13 21.14 -0.08 26.14
N PHE A 14 22.35 0.37 25.78
CA PHE A 14 22.73 0.57 24.39
C PHE A 14 22.77 -0.76 23.60
N ALA A 15 23.39 -1.79 24.17
CA ALA A 15 23.42 -3.12 23.58
C ALA A 15 21.99 -3.68 23.36
N ALA A 16 21.10 -3.51 24.34
CA ALA A 16 19.70 -3.94 24.21
C ALA A 16 18.99 -3.22 23.04
N THR A 17 19.20 -1.92 22.85
CA THR A 17 18.60 -1.19 21.72
C THR A 17 19.12 -1.64 20.35
N MET A 18 20.38 -2.08 20.25
CA MET A 18 20.96 -2.56 19.00
C MET A 18 20.49 -3.97 18.62
N THR A 19 19.96 -4.75 19.58
CA THR A 19 19.42 -6.10 19.32
C THR A 19 17.97 -6.09 18.82
N PHE A 20 17.28 -4.96 18.91
CA PHE A 20 15.96 -4.80 18.31
C PHE A 20 16.11 -4.28 16.88
N GLU A 21 16.01 -5.16 15.90
CA GLU A 21 15.73 -4.73 14.53
C GLU A 21 14.38 -4.00 14.54
N ALA A 22 14.37 -2.78 14.00
CA ALA A 22 13.12 -2.13 13.65
C ALA A 22 12.44 -3.05 12.64
N THR A 23 11.43 -3.82 13.07
CA THR A 23 10.56 -4.54 12.15
C THR A 23 10.11 -3.51 11.13
N ASP A 24 10.32 -3.76 9.84
CA ASP A 24 9.78 -2.94 8.78
C ASP A 24 8.35 -2.62 9.18
N ALA A 25 8.14 -1.36 9.57
CA ALA A 25 6.79 -0.90 9.78
C ALA A 25 6.11 -1.26 8.46
N ASN A 26 5.01 -2.01 8.54
CA ASN A 26 4.09 -2.33 7.46
C ASN A 26 3.50 -1.00 6.92
N ALA A 27 4.36 -0.07 6.53
CA ALA A 27 4.13 1.37 6.49
C ALA A 27 3.30 1.73 5.28
N VAL A 28 3.09 0.78 4.38
CA VAL A 28 2.19 0.89 3.26
C VAL A 28 1.61 -0.50 2.96
N VAL A 29 0.46 -0.84 3.54
CA VAL A 29 -0.32 -2.00 3.10
C VAL A 29 -1.10 -1.59 1.86
N CYS A 30 -0.63 -2.00 0.68
CA CYS A 30 -1.32 -1.76 -0.57
C CYS A 30 -2.20 -2.96 -0.96
N ALA A 31 -3.45 -2.67 -1.30
CA ALA A 31 -4.40 -3.66 -1.81
C ALA A 31 -5.02 -3.20 -3.14
N ARG A 32 -5.15 -4.14 -4.08
CA ARG A 32 -5.86 -3.94 -5.35
C ARG A 32 -7.16 -4.73 -5.34
N GLY A 33 -8.26 -4.05 -5.05
CA GLY A 33 -9.60 -4.59 -5.23
C GLY A 33 -10.16 -4.33 -6.63
N VAL A 34 -11.28 -4.98 -6.95
CA VAL A 34 -11.96 -4.88 -8.26
C VAL A 34 -12.48 -3.45 -8.50
N TYR A 35 -13.16 -2.88 -7.52
CA TYR A 35 -13.76 -1.54 -7.63
C TYR A 35 -12.87 -0.42 -7.09
N ARG A 36 -11.94 -0.74 -6.19
CA ARG A 36 -11.09 0.24 -5.51
C ARG A 36 -9.70 -0.30 -5.30
N ALA A 37 -8.71 0.57 -5.41
CA ALA A 37 -7.34 0.29 -5.01
C ALA A 37 -6.95 1.28 -3.93
N GLY A 38 -6.09 0.87 -3.01
CA GLY A 38 -5.66 1.77 -1.95
C GLY A 38 -4.42 1.27 -1.23
N CYS A 39 -3.82 2.19 -0.48
CA CYS A 39 -2.66 1.94 0.35
C CYS A 39 -2.88 2.61 1.70
N ALA A 40 -2.56 1.91 2.79
CA ALA A 40 -2.68 2.42 4.15
C ALA A 40 -1.30 2.51 4.80
N GLY A 41 -0.98 3.68 5.35
CA GLY A 41 0.25 3.93 6.10
C GLY A 41 0.00 4.55 7.47
N PRO A 42 1.07 4.80 8.24
CA PRO A 42 0.97 5.14 9.66
C PRO A 42 0.24 6.46 9.94
N ASN A 43 0.32 7.42 9.01
CA ASN A 43 -0.28 8.75 9.18
C ASN A 43 -1.55 8.97 8.34
N ALA A 44 -1.77 8.17 7.29
CA ALA A 44 -2.87 8.34 6.36
C ALA A 44 -3.12 7.10 5.49
N ALA A 45 -4.30 7.01 4.91
CA ALA A 45 -4.65 6.04 3.88
C ALA A 45 -5.25 6.74 2.66
N VAL A 46 -4.94 6.22 1.47
CA VAL A 46 -5.53 6.68 0.22
C VAL A 46 -6.27 5.54 -0.44
N VAL A 47 -7.49 5.80 -0.89
CA VAL A 47 -8.31 4.86 -1.65
C VAL A 47 -8.88 5.57 -2.86
N VAL A 48 -8.66 4.99 -4.03
CA VAL A 48 -9.19 5.47 -5.30
C VAL A 48 -10.24 4.49 -5.82
N ARG A 49 -11.32 5.03 -6.40
CA ARG A 49 -12.24 4.22 -7.20
C ARG A 49 -11.58 3.93 -8.54
N LYS A 50 -11.63 2.67 -8.95
CA LYS A 50 -11.25 2.30 -10.30
C LYS A 50 -12.27 2.91 -11.26
N PRO A 51 -11.83 3.58 -12.34
CA PRO A 51 -12.78 4.03 -13.36
C PRO A 51 -13.54 2.80 -13.85
N VAL A 52 -14.86 2.90 -13.87
CA VAL A 52 -15.67 1.88 -14.54
C VAL A 52 -15.23 1.85 -16.01
N PRO A 53 -14.89 0.68 -16.56
CA PRO A 53 -14.72 0.59 -18.01
C PRO A 53 -16.06 1.00 -18.62
N VAL A 54 -16.09 2.18 -19.24
CA VAL A 54 -17.29 2.69 -19.87
C VAL A 54 -17.45 1.87 -21.14
N VAL A 55 -18.26 0.81 -21.06
CA VAL A 55 -18.59 0.01 -22.22
C VAL A 55 -19.37 0.88 -23.18
N ARG A 56 -18.73 1.28 -24.28
CA ARG A 56 -19.35 2.14 -25.29
C ARG A 56 -19.92 1.26 -26.38
N CYS A 57 -21.23 1.10 -26.39
CA CYS A 57 -21.93 0.43 -27.47
C CYS A 57 -22.31 1.42 -28.57
N SER A 58 -21.82 1.19 -29.79
CA SER A 58 -22.23 1.93 -31.00
C SER A 58 -22.86 0.98 -32.01
N ARG A 59 -23.78 1.50 -32.84
CA ARG A 59 -24.18 0.82 -34.07
C ARG A 59 -23.16 1.17 -35.14
N VAL A 60 -22.54 0.14 -35.71
CA VAL A 60 -21.57 0.28 -36.81
C VAL A 60 -22.12 -0.45 -38.02
N LEU A 61 -21.99 0.14 -39.21
CA LEU A 61 -22.36 -0.51 -40.46
C LEU A 61 -21.20 -1.41 -40.90
N VAL A 62 -21.45 -2.72 -41.06
CA VAL A 62 -20.47 -3.69 -41.54
C VAL A 62 -21.11 -4.45 -42.69
N ASN A 63 -20.54 -4.36 -43.90
CA ASN A 63 -21.04 -5.01 -45.11
C ASN A 63 -22.55 -4.76 -45.37
N GLY A 64 -23.02 -3.54 -45.11
CA GLY A 64 -24.42 -3.15 -45.33
C GLY A 64 -25.40 -3.54 -44.20
N VAL A 65 -24.94 -4.21 -43.15
CA VAL A 65 -25.78 -4.59 -41.99
C VAL A 65 -25.37 -3.77 -40.75
N TYR A 66 -26.35 -3.24 -40.02
CA TYR A 66 -26.09 -2.56 -38.75
C TYR A 66 -25.87 -3.58 -37.63
N VAL A 67 -24.66 -3.59 -37.07
CA VAL A 67 -24.30 -4.44 -35.93
C VAL A 67 -24.07 -3.58 -34.68
N LYS A 68 -24.49 -4.09 -33.51
CA LYS A 68 -24.11 -3.50 -32.22
C LYS A 68 -22.69 -3.93 -31.89
N ARG A 69 -21.77 -2.98 -31.74
CA ARG A 69 -20.42 -3.23 -31.26
C ARG A 69 -20.22 -2.49 -29.95
N CYS A 70 -19.77 -3.21 -28.93
CA CYS A 70 -19.44 -2.66 -27.62
C CYS A 70 -17.93 -2.80 -27.41
N VAL A 71 -17.28 -1.72 -26.98
CA VAL A 71 -15.85 -1.66 -26.63
C VAL A 71 -15.66 -1.16 -25.21
#